data_AF-A0A0D3HXM4-F1
#
_entry.id   AF-A0A0D3HXM4-F1
#
_cell.length_a   1.000
_cell.length_b   1.000
_cell.length_c   1.000
_cell.angle_alpha   90.00
_cell.angle_beta   90.00
_cell.angle_gamma   90.00
#
_symmetry.space_group_name_H-M   'P 1'
#
loop_
_entity.id
_entity.type
_entity.pdbx_description
1 polymer ?
#
loop_
_entity_poly.entity_id
_entity_poly.type
_entity_poly.pdbx_seq_one_letter_code
_entity_poly.pdbx_strand_id
1 'polypeptide(L)'
;MSTDASDSVAFHLYLDPSQDGLGDGPERQLARCREARDAWAAQLLPWLASHVWEREPLQLWVWDPADSRTHGRGRRGGGGDEDSPAEEAHVWGRLSVGGSVHDEWVVVAALLRLTGSEEGVSATLRDGDGELLLIEAAYSLPDWLTPENAPDRAFLRGGALHLLPPSPEDERRGSAGPLSASEGLSRLRRVCAGLRCGAAVRVGGVASRPELNGRRGTVVVEESEAGRLGVRVEGLEEASLHRRGEEAPSAWLTHP
;
A
#
# COMPACT_ATOMS: atom_id res chain seq x y z
N MET A 1 11.36 -19.44 28.14
CA MET A 1 10.63 -18.17 28.07
C MET A 1 9.94 -18.19 26.73
N SER A 2 8.62 -18.37 26.75
CA SER A 2 7.80 -18.34 25.54
C SER A 2 7.82 -16.91 25.02
N THR A 3 8.32 -16.68 23.82
CA THR A 3 8.05 -15.42 23.10
C THR A 3 6.57 -15.43 22.78
N ASP A 4 5.81 -14.61 23.47
CA ASP A 4 4.40 -14.39 23.15
C ASP A 4 4.32 -13.73 21.77
N ALA A 5 3.29 -14.05 20.98
CA ALA A 5 3.13 -13.44 19.66
C ALA A 5 2.94 -11.91 19.75
N SER A 6 2.46 -11.44 20.92
CA SER A 6 2.29 -10.04 21.32
C SER A 6 3.60 -9.22 21.29
N ASP A 7 4.76 -9.83 21.54
CA ASP A 7 6.04 -9.11 21.67
C ASP A 7 6.80 -8.93 20.34
N SER A 8 6.10 -8.97 19.20
CA SER A 8 6.72 -8.91 17.89
C SER A 8 6.00 -8.00 16.92
N VAL A 9 6.79 -7.29 16.12
CA VAL A 9 6.31 -6.47 15.01
C VAL A 9 6.71 -7.12 13.70
N ALA A 10 5.78 -7.22 12.76
CA ALA A 10 5.99 -7.73 11.41
C ALA A 10 5.58 -6.68 10.38
N PHE A 11 6.32 -6.58 9.28
CA PHE A 11 6.02 -5.64 8.21
C PHE A 11 6.37 -6.19 6.84
N HIS A 12 5.66 -5.71 5.85
CA HIS A 12 5.89 -6.00 4.44
C HIS A 12 6.02 -4.71 3.65
N LEU A 13 6.91 -4.69 2.66
CA LEU A 13 7.25 -3.58 1.78
C LEU A 13 7.11 -4.04 0.33
N TYR A 14 6.07 -3.55 -0.33
CA TYR A 14 5.69 -3.90 -1.69
C TYR A 14 6.15 -2.82 -2.66
N LEU A 15 6.85 -3.23 -3.71
CA LEU A 15 7.20 -2.35 -4.82
C LEU A 15 6.11 -2.43 -5.88
N ASP A 16 5.67 -1.29 -6.40
CA ASP A 16 4.81 -1.26 -7.57
C ASP A 16 5.48 -1.93 -8.78
N PRO A 17 4.67 -2.51 -9.68
CA PRO A 17 5.18 -3.03 -10.94
C PRO A 17 5.93 -1.96 -11.73
N SER A 18 6.95 -2.39 -12.43
CA SER A 18 7.71 -1.54 -13.34
C SER A 18 6.83 -0.82 -14.37
N GLN A 19 7.15 0.45 -14.60
CA GLN A 19 6.42 1.33 -15.52
C GLN A 19 7.06 1.41 -16.91
N ASP A 20 8.12 0.64 -17.17
CA ASP A 20 8.90 0.65 -18.42
C ASP A 20 8.21 -0.09 -19.59
N GLY A 21 6.97 -0.54 -19.42
CA GLY A 21 6.18 -1.20 -20.47
C GLY A 21 6.64 -2.62 -20.82
N LEU A 22 7.71 -3.12 -20.21
CA LEU A 22 8.23 -4.48 -20.43
C LEU A 22 7.49 -5.54 -19.60
N GLY A 23 6.57 -5.12 -18.73
CA GLY A 23 5.92 -5.97 -17.74
C GLY A 23 6.89 -6.36 -16.63
N ASP A 24 6.36 -6.58 -15.42
CA ASP A 24 7.15 -7.12 -14.32
C ASP A 24 6.83 -8.60 -14.13
N GLY A 25 7.61 -9.45 -14.79
CA GLY A 25 7.56 -10.89 -14.54
C GLY A 25 8.05 -11.22 -13.12
N PRO A 26 7.69 -12.39 -12.55
CA PRO A 26 8.06 -12.76 -11.18
C PRO A 26 9.57 -12.68 -10.90
N GLU A 27 10.40 -13.10 -11.85
CA GLU A 27 11.86 -13.05 -11.71
C GLU A 27 12.41 -11.61 -11.66
N ARG A 28 11.81 -10.71 -12.46
CA ARG A 28 12.21 -9.31 -12.53
C ARG A 28 11.77 -8.56 -11.27
N GLN A 29 10.55 -8.79 -10.79
CA GLN A 29 10.07 -8.28 -9.51
C GLN A 29 10.98 -8.75 -8.37
N LEU A 30 11.34 -10.03 -8.34
CA LEU A 30 12.22 -10.59 -7.32
C LEU A 30 13.62 -9.95 -7.34
N ALA A 31 14.20 -9.74 -8.54
CA ALA A 31 15.48 -9.04 -8.68
C ALA A 31 15.41 -7.61 -8.13
N ARG A 32 14.35 -6.87 -8.49
CA ARG A 32 14.10 -5.51 -7.96
C ARG A 32 13.96 -5.51 -6.43
N CYS A 33 13.26 -6.50 -5.86
CA CYS A 33 13.12 -6.61 -4.41
C CYS A 33 14.48 -6.85 -3.72
N ARG A 34 15.37 -7.63 -4.33
CA ARG A 34 16.73 -7.85 -3.80
C ARG A 34 17.55 -6.56 -3.82
N GLU A 35 17.53 -5.84 -4.93
CA GLU A 35 18.21 -4.54 -5.07
C GLU A 35 17.66 -3.52 -4.07
N ALA A 36 16.34 -3.39 -4.00
CA ALA A 36 15.65 -2.50 -3.08
C ALA A 36 15.98 -2.81 -1.62
N ARG A 37 15.98 -4.08 -1.22
CA ARG A 37 16.36 -4.48 0.15
C ARG A 37 17.78 -4.06 0.52
N ASP A 38 18.75 -4.13 -0.41
CA ASP A 38 20.12 -3.65 -0.15
C ASP A 38 20.15 -2.12 -0.05
N ALA A 39 19.49 -1.43 -0.97
CA ALA A 39 19.43 0.03 -0.99
C ALA A 39 18.78 0.59 0.28
N TRP A 40 17.62 0.05 0.68
CA TRP A 40 16.88 0.48 1.86
C TRP A 40 17.63 0.14 3.16
N ALA A 41 18.30 -1.01 3.24
CA ALA A 41 19.16 -1.32 4.38
C ALA A 41 20.30 -0.30 4.50
N ALA A 42 20.96 0.04 3.40
CA ALA A 42 22.03 1.04 3.39
C ALA A 42 21.51 2.45 3.74
N GLN A 43 20.32 2.82 3.28
CA GLN A 43 19.68 4.10 3.57
C GLN A 43 19.29 4.24 5.05
N LEU A 44 18.76 3.17 5.65
CA LEU A 44 18.31 3.18 7.04
C LEU A 44 19.45 3.04 8.05
N LEU A 45 20.53 2.33 7.69
CA LEU A 45 21.61 1.97 8.60
C LEU A 45 22.19 3.14 9.42
N PRO A 46 22.49 4.33 8.84
CA PRO A 46 23.07 5.44 9.60
C PRO A 46 22.16 5.92 10.74
N TRP A 47 20.85 5.81 10.56
CA TRP A 47 19.87 6.21 11.56
C TRP A 47 19.67 5.10 12.60
N LEU A 48 19.45 3.86 12.14
CA LEU A 48 19.16 2.72 13.02
C LEU A 48 20.36 2.27 13.86
N ALA A 49 21.60 2.51 13.41
CA ALA A 49 22.81 2.15 14.15
C ALA A 49 22.98 2.94 15.47
N SER A 50 22.32 4.09 15.59
CA SER A 50 22.34 4.90 16.82
C SER A 50 21.28 4.48 17.84
N HIS A 51 20.32 3.65 17.43
CA HIS A 51 19.23 3.18 18.28
C HIS A 51 19.67 2.01 19.16
N VAL A 52 19.24 2.02 20.41
CA VAL A 52 19.50 0.92 21.36
C VAL A 52 18.27 0.02 21.40
N TRP A 53 18.33 -1.08 20.66
CA TRP A 53 17.26 -2.08 20.57
C TRP A 53 17.18 -2.92 21.85
N GLU A 54 15.96 -3.27 22.27
CA GLU A 54 15.74 -4.12 23.44
C GLU A 54 16.20 -5.56 23.17
N ARG A 55 15.85 -6.11 22.00
CA ARG A 55 16.13 -7.51 21.64
C ARG A 55 16.99 -7.63 20.40
N GLU A 56 16.49 -7.16 19.27
CA GLU A 56 17.16 -7.31 17.99
C GLU A 56 16.91 -6.11 17.08
N PRO A 57 17.92 -5.71 16.28
CA PRO A 57 17.76 -4.61 15.35
C PRO A 57 16.82 -5.00 14.19
N LEU A 58 16.14 -4.00 13.64
CA LEU A 58 15.37 -4.15 12.40
C LEU A 58 16.24 -4.72 11.28
N GLN A 59 15.72 -5.76 10.63
CA GLN A 59 16.33 -6.42 9.48
C GLN A 59 15.35 -6.50 8.32
N LEU A 60 15.89 -6.51 7.10
CA LEU A 60 15.13 -6.63 5.86
C LEU A 60 15.49 -7.94 5.15
N TRP A 61 14.47 -8.72 4.80
CA TRP A 61 14.58 -9.94 4.01
C TRP A 61 13.75 -9.82 2.73
N VAL A 62 14.04 -10.70 1.78
CA VAL A 62 13.25 -10.80 0.54
C VAL A 62 12.32 -12.00 0.67
N TRP A 63 11.04 -11.77 0.42
CA TRP A 63 10.04 -12.79 0.21
C TRP A 63 10.07 -13.24 -1.24
N ASP A 64 10.25 -14.53 -1.46
CA ASP A 64 10.17 -15.16 -2.77
C ASP A 64 9.01 -16.15 -2.75
N PRO A 65 7.88 -15.88 -3.45
CA PRO A 65 6.71 -16.76 -3.43
C PRO A 65 7.00 -18.15 -4.01
N ALA A 66 8.08 -18.31 -4.80
CA ALA A 66 8.50 -19.61 -5.33
C ALA A 66 9.41 -20.40 -4.39
N ASP A 67 9.98 -19.78 -3.34
CA ASP A 67 10.88 -20.43 -2.39
C ASP A 67 10.33 -20.34 -0.96
N SER A 68 9.66 -21.42 -0.53
CA SER A 68 9.09 -21.57 0.82
C SER A 68 10.10 -21.37 1.96
N ARG A 69 11.41 -21.50 1.71
CA ARG A 69 12.45 -21.24 2.72
C ARG A 69 12.54 -19.76 3.08
N THR A 70 12.15 -18.87 2.18
CA THR A 70 12.10 -17.42 2.45
C THR A 70 10.94 -17.04 3.37
N HIS A 71 9.92 -17.90 3.48
CA HIS A 71 8.72 -17.65 4.28
C HIS A 71 8.96 -17.87 5.78
N GLY A 72 10.00 -18.62 6.14
CA GLY A 72 10.35 -18.94 7.53
C GLY A 72 11.48 -18.09 8.13
N ARG A 73 12.17 -17.25 7.33
CA ARG A 73 13.28 -16.42 7.81
C ARG A 73 12.77 -15.28 8.70
N GLY A 74 12.65 -15.51 10.00
CA GLY A 74 12.08 -14.53 10.95
C GLY A 74 10.85 -15.04 11.70
N ARG A 75 10.30 -16.21 11.32
CA ARG A 75 9.27 -16.93 12.11
C ARG A 75 9.91 -17.65 13.31
N ARG A 76 10.48 -16.91 14.27
CA ARG A 76 10.79 -17.48 15.60
C ARG A 76 9.55 -17.28 16.48
N GLY A 77 8.75 -18.34 16.61
CA GLY A 77 7.49 -18.33 17.36
C GLY A 77 6.41 -19.01 16.54
N GLY A 78 5.92 -20.15 17.03
CA GLY A 78 4.82 -20.87 16.41
C GLY A 78 3.50 -20.15 16.68
N GLY A 79 3.19 -19.16 15.85
CA GLY A 79 1.85 -18.58 15.68
C GLY A 79 1.34 -18.96 14.28
N GLY A 80 0.09 -19.38 14.21
CA GLY A 80 -0.54 -19.93 13.00
C GLY A 80 -0.68 -18.93 11.85
N ASP A 81 -1.31 -19.43 10.78
CA ASP A 81 -1.46 -18.87 9.44
C ASP A 81 -2.22 -17.52 9.32
N GLU A 82 -1.93 -16.53 10.17
CA GLU A 82 -2.61 -15.21 10.18
C GLU A 82 -1.87 -14.14 9.36
N ASP A 83 -0.62 -14.39 8.99
CA ASP A 83 0.19 -13.50 8.14
C ASP A 83 0.38 -14.15 6.77
N SER A 84 -0.63 -13.95 5.90
CA SER A 84 -0.61 -14.38 4.50
C SER A 84 -0.30 -13.17 3.61
N PRO A 85 0.98 -12.88 3.34
CA PRO A 85 1.33 -11.71 2.56
C PRO A 85 0.89 -11.86 1.10
N ALA A 86 0.96 -10.77 0.34
CA ALA A 86 0.61 -10.79 -1.07
C ALA A 86 1.42 -11.86 -1.82
N GLU A 87 0.81 -12.47 -2.83
CA GLU A 87 1.37 -13.54 -3.65
C GLU A 87 2.42 -13.04 -4.67
N GLU A 88 3.18 -12.01 -4.31
CA GLU A 88 4.23 -11.39 -5.12
C GLU A 88 5.54 -11.31 -4.35
N ALA A 89 6.67 -11.25 -5.06
CA ALA A 89 7.95 -10.99 -4.41
C ALA A 89 7.98 -9.58 -3.84
N HIS A 90 8.46 -9.46 -2.60
CA HIS A 90 8.49 -8.21 -1.84
C HIS A 90 9.59 -8.25 -0.78
N VAL A 91 9.80 -7.15 -0.07
CA VAL A 91 10.72 -7.08 1.08
C VAL A 91 9.91 -7.15 2.35
N TRP A 92 10.42 -7.78 3.39
CA TRP A 92 9.70 -7.91 4.65
C TRP A 92 10.65 -7.96 5.84
N GLY A 93 10.10 -7.82 7.04
CA GLY A 93 10.85 -7.97 8.28
C GLY A 93 9.94 -8.34 9.44
N ARG A 94 10.54 -8.92 10.46
CA ARG A 94 9.94 -9.25 11.73
C ARG A 94 11.01 -9.17 12.80
N LEU A 95 10.68 -8.53 13.91
CA LEU A 95 11.56 -8.38 15.05
C LEU A 95 10.78 -8.54 16.34
N SER A 96 11.41 -9.15 17.34
CA SER A 96 10.89 -9.11 18.71
C SER A 96 11.20 -7.74 19.29
N VAL A 97 10.17 -7.01 19.69
CA VAL A 97 10.30 -5.70 20.36
C VAL A 97 10.33 -5.86 21.89
N GLY A 98 10.01 -7.06 22.40
CA GLY A 98 9.90 -7.28 23.84
C GLY A 98 8.79 -6.40 24.41
N GLY A 99 9.11 -5.59 25.41
CA GLY A 99 8.18 -4.57 25.95
C GLY A 99 8.46 -3.14 25.45
N SER A 100 9.36 -2.97 24.48
CA SER A 100 9.79 -1.65 24.02
C SER A 100 8.82 -1.07 22.99
N VAL A 101 7.87 -0.27 23.48
CA VAL A 101 7.07 0.64 22.64
C VAL A 101 7.97 1.54 21.79
N HIS A 102 9.17 1.88 22.28
CA HIS A 102 10.10 2.69 21.51
C HIS A 102 10.62 1.98 20.25
N ASP A 103 10.88 0.67 20.32
CA ASP A 103 11.35 -0.13 19.17
C ASP A 103 10.27 -0.22 18.09
N GLU A 104 9.00 -0.36 18.50
CA GLU A 104 7.84 -0.33 17.60
C GLU A 104 7.78 0.98 16.81
N TRP A 105 7.88 2.12 17.51
CA TRP A 105 7.83 3.44 16.86
C TRP A 105 9.05 3.72 15.99
N VAL A 106 10.21 3.14 16.30
CA VAL A 106 11.38 3.23 15.41
C VAL A 106 11.16 2.44 14.12
N VAL A 107 10.50 1.28 14.17
CA VAL A 107 10.07 0.54 12.97
C VAL A 107 9.08 1.38 12.15
N VAL A 108 8.05 1.93 12.78
CA VAL A 108 7.07 2.82 12.12
C VAL A 108 7.77 3.99 11.43
N ALA A 109 8.67 4.68 12.13
CA ALA A 109 9.41 5.81 11.59
C ALA A 109 10.36 5.42 10.45
N ALA A 110 10.96 4.22 10.48
CA ALA A 110 11.76 3.70 9.38
C ALA A 110 10.90 3.51 8.12
N LEU A 111 9.73 2.90 8.25
CA LEU A 111 8.82 2.64 7.13
C LEU A 111 8.18 3.91 6.57
N LEU A 112 7.82 4.87 7.43
CA LEU A 112 7.36 6.20 6.99
C LEU A 112 8.43 6.93 6.19
N ARG A 113 9.69 6.90 6.65
CA ARG A 113 10.82 7.51 5.93
C ARG A 113 11.05 6.85 4.58
N LEU A 114 11.10 5.51 4.54
CA LEU A 114 11.30 4.75 3.31
C LEU A 114 10.18 5.01 2.30
N THR A 115 8.92 4.83 2.71
CA THR A 115 7.76 5.03 1.81
C THR A 115 7.62 6.49 1.38
N GLY A 116 8.15 7.45 2.15
CA GLY A 116 8.18 8.87 1.79
C GLY A 116 9.30 9.26 0.83
N SER A 117 10.42 8.52 0.82
CA SER A 117 11.53 8.76 -0.12
C SER A 117 11.44 7.95 -1.40
N GLU A 118 10.76 6.80 -1.36
CA GLU A 118 10.71 5.83 -2.47
C GLU A 118 9.33 5.85 -3.14
N GLU A 119 9.25 6.40 -4.35
CA GLU A 119 8.00 6.37 -5.12
C GLU A 119 7.61 4.92 -5.45
N GLY A 120 6.32 4.60 -5.33
CA GLY A 120 5.82 3.27 -5.67
C GLY A 120 6.08 2.22 -4.61
N VAL A 121 6.54 2.60 -3.40
CA VAL A 121 6.69 1.69 -2.27
C VAL A 121 5.50 1.82 -1.33
N SER A 122 4.92 0.69 -0.94
CA SER A 122 3.84 0.62 0.03
C SER A 122 4.22 -0.35 1.15
N ALA A 123 3.86 -0.06 2.39
CA ALA A 123 4.16 -0.93 3.52
C ALA A 123 2.91 -1.29 4.32
N THR A 124 2.87 -2.51 4.85
CA THR A 124 1.95 -2.92 5.92
C THR A 124 2.77 -3.21 7.18
N LEU A 125 2.15 -3.04 8.35
CA LEU A 125 2.80 -3.21 9.64
C LEU A 125 1.79 -3.73 10.66
N ARG A 126 2.12 -4.84 11.31
CA ARG A 126 1.28 -5.53 12.29
C ARG A 126 2.09 -5.89 13.53
N ASP A 127 1.41 -5.98 14.67
CA ASP A 127 1.91 -6.60 15.89
C ASP A 127 1.04 -7.81 16.26
N GLY A 128 1.19 -8.35 17.47
CA GLY A 128 0.36 -9.46 17.93
C GLY A 128 -1.11 -9.11 18.20
N ASP A 129 -1.46 -7.82 18.24
CA ASP A 129 -2.84 -7.34 18.44
C ASP A 129 -3.53 -6.95 17.11
N GLY A 130 -2.79 -6.90 16.00
CA GLY A 130 -3.32 -6.72 14.65
C GLY A 130 -2.62 -5.62 13.88
N GLU A 131 -3.39 -4.70 13.29
CA GLU A 131 -2.86 -3.55 12.54
C GLU A 131 -2.37 -2.46 13.50
N LEU A 132 -1.07 -2.45 13.80
CA LEU A 132 -0.44 -1.57 14.79
C LEU A 132 -0.85 -0.10 14.63
N LEU A 133 -0.86 0.41 13.39
CA LEU A 133 -1.19 1.82 13.11
C LEU A 133 -2.66 2.18 13.36
N LEU A 134 -3.57 1.20 13.31
CA LEU A 134 -4.99 1.44 13.53
C LEU A 134 -5.34 1.50 15.01
N ILE A 135 -4.60 0.78 15.86
CA ILE A 135 -4.76 0.83 17.31
C ILE A 135 -4.48 2.26 17.80
N GLU A 136 -3.38 2.85 17.33
CA GLU A 136 -2.98 4.22 17.67
C GLU A 136 -3.94 5.28 17.09
N ALA A 137 -4.52 5.00 15.93
CA ALA A 137 -5.48 5.87 15.28
C ALA A 137 -6.94 5.65 15.73
N ALA A 138 -7.20 4.76 16.70
CA ALA A 138 -8.55 4.24 17.02
C ALA A 138 -9.63 5.33 17.19
N TYR A 139 -9.29 6.45 17.83
CA TYR A 139 -10.23 7.56 18.05
C TYR A 139 -10.49 8.44 16.83
N SER A 140 -9.77 8.23 15.75
CA SER A 140 -9.87 8.96 14.48
C SER A 140 -10.21 8.04 13.29
N LEU A 141 -10.51 6.77 13.56
CA LEU A 141 -10.88 5.83 12.50
C LEU A 141 -12.29 6.11 11.98
N PRO A 142 -12.55 5.87 10.69
CA PRO A 142 -13.91 5.94 10.14
C PRO A 142 -14.84 4.89 10.78
N ASP A 143 -16.11 5.24 10.98
CA ASP A 143 -17.13 4.38 11.60
C ASP A 143 -17.35 3.03 10.90
N TRP A 144 -16.98 2.91 9.61
CA TRP A 144 -17.13 1.67 8.85
C TRP A 144 -16.05 0.64 9.18
N LEU A 145 -14.92 1.05 9.76
CA LEU A 145 -13.75 0.21 10.00
C LEU A 145 -13.90 -0.47 11.37
N THR A 146 -13.82 -1.80 11.38
CA THR A 146 -13.90 -2.62 12.59
C THR A 146 -12.70 -3.58 12.63
N PRO A 147 -12.34 -4.13 13.79
CA PRO A 147 -11.25 -5.11 13.88
C PRO A 147 -11.41 -6.29 12.92
N GLU A 148 -12.64 -6.72 12.65
CA GLU A 148 -12.96 -7.86 11.78
C GLU A 148 -12.76 -7.56 10.30
N ASN A 149 -12.86 -6.29 9.88
CA ASN A 149 -12.70 -5.89 8.48
C ASN A 149 -11.41 -5.14 8.19
N ALA A 150 -10.67 -4.73 9.22
CA ALA A 150 -9.41 -4.00 9.12
C ALA A 150 -8.26 -4.69 8.37
N PRO A 151 -8.13 -6.05 8.38
CA PRO A 151 -6.99 -6.70 7.73
C PRO A 151 -6.79 -6.26 6.28
N ASP A 152 -5.54 -5.87 5.99
CA ASP A 152 -5.06 -5.51 4.64
C ASP A 152 -5.80 -4.30 4.04
N ARG A 153 -6.21 -3.36 4.90
CA ARG A 153 -6.78 -2.05 4.52
C ARG A 153 -5.89 -0.87 4.87
N ALA A 154 -4.92 -1.05 5.75
CA ALA A 154 -4.02 -0.01 6.21
C ALA A 154 -2.66 -0.14 5.54
N PHE A 155 -2.23 0.90 4.81
CA PHE A 155 -0.95 0.93 4.13
C PHE A 155 -0.21 2.23 4.40
N LEU A 156 1.10 2.16 4.64
CA LEU A 156 1.97 3.32 4.51
C LEU A 156 2.38 3.49 3.05
N ARG A 157 2.26 4.69 2.51
CA ARG A 157 2.73 5.04 1.15
C ARG A 157 2.96 6.54 1.06
N GLY A 158 4.03 6.97 0.39
CA GLY A 158 4.36 8.39 0.29
C GLY A 158 4.59 9.06 1.66
N GLY A 159 5.01 8.30 2.67
CA GLY A 159 5.19 8.80 4.04
C GLY A 159 3.90 9.10 4.80
N ALA A 160 2.75 8.60 4.33
CA ALA A 160 1.44 8.78 4.96
C ALA A 160 0.70 7.45 5.11
N LEU A 161 -0.24 7.39 6.06
CA LEU A 161 -1.17 6.28 6.22
C LEU A 161 -2.33 6.41 5.23
N HIS A 162 -2.58 5.35 4.48
CA HIS A 162 -3.69 5.18 3.55
C HIS A 162 -4.63 4.09 4.07
N LEU A 163 -5.91 4.45 4.21
CA LEU A 163 -6.98 3.52 4.56
C LEU A 163 -7.84 3.20 3.33
N LEU A 164 -8.02 1.92 3.03
CA LEU A 164 -8.82 1.47 1.90
C LEU A 164 -10.29 1.29 2.28
N PRO A 165 -11.20 2.14 1.77
CA PRO A 165 -12.62 2.01 2.07
C PRO A 165 -13.23 0.74 1.46
N PRO A 166 -14.40 0.32 1.96
CA PRO A 166 -15.26 -0.63 1.27
C PRO A 166 -15.49 -0.22 -0.19
N SER A 167 -15.55 -1.20 -1.08
CA SER A 167 -15.97 -0.95 -2.45
C SER A 167 -17.50 -0.81 -2.51
N PRO A 168 -18.07 -0.22 -3.58
CA PRO A 168 -19.52 -0.20 -3.78
C PRO A 168 -20.15 -1.60 -3.84
N GLU A 169 -19.37 -2.65 -4.12
CA GLU A 169 -19.84 -4.04 -4.05
C GLU A 169 -19.93 -4.56 -2.62
N ASP A 170 -18.97 -4.18 -1.77
CA ASP A 170 -18.97 -4.49 -0.34
C ASP A 170 -20.18 -3.83 0.35
N GLU A 171 -20.45 -2.57 0.02
CA GLU A 171 -21.63 -1.83 0.50
C GLU A 171 -22.94 -2.49 0.06
N ARG A 172 -23.03 -2.92 -1.20
CA ARG A 172 -24.22 -3.64 -1.73
C ARG A 172 -24.45 -4.98 -1.04
N ARG A 173 -23.40 -5.63 -0.54
CA ARG A 173 -23.48 -6.86 0.26
C ARG A 173 -23.82 -6.61 1.72
N GLY A 174 -23.82 -5.35 2.17
CA GLY A 174 -24.10 -4.96 3.56
C GLY A 174 -22.99 -5.32 4.55
N SER A 175 -21.82 -5.75 4.06
CA SER A 175 -20.64 -6.03 4.87
C SER A 175 -19.40 -6.01 4.00
N ALA A 176 -18.38 -5.28 4.45
CA ALA A 176 -17.04 -5.36 3.91
C ALA A 176 -16.27 -6.36 4.78
N GLY A 177 -16.00 -7.55 4.25
CA GLY A 177 -15.12 -8.51 4.93
C GLY A 177 -13.66 -8.01 4.99
N PRO A 178 -12.77 -8.75 5.67
CA PRO A 178 -11.34 -8.51 5.56
C PRO A 178 -10.89 -8.64 4.11
N LEU A 179 -9.86 -7.88 3.72
CA LEU A 179 -9.20 -8.08 2.43
C LEU A 179 -8.07 -9.09 2.60
N SER A 180 -7.67 -9.73 1.50
CA SER A 180 -6.32 -10.31 1.42
C SER A 180 -5.30 -9.22 1.06
N ALA A 181 -4.03 -9.43 1.43
CA ALA A 181 -2.93 -8.53 1.09
C ALA A 181 -2.87 -8.23 -0.42
N SER A 182 -3.05 -9.24 -1.27
CA SER A 182 -3.11 -9.08 -2.73
C SER A 182 -4.26 -8.17 -3.18
N GLU A 183 -5.45 -8.30 -2.59
CA GLU A 183 -6.61 -7.46 -2.91
C GLU A 183 -6.42 -6.02 -2.42
N GLY A 184 -5.96 -5.85 -1.18
CA GLY A 184 -5.67 -4.55 -0.58
C GLY A 184 -4.64 -3.80 -1.42
N LEU A 185 -3.51 -4.43 -1.71
CA LEU A 185 -2.45 -3.86 -2.53
C LEU A 185 -2.93 -3.51 -3.94
N SER A 186 -3.74 -4.38 -4.56
CA SER A 186 -4.33 -4.11 -5.88
C SER A 186 -5.31 -2.92 -5.86
N ARG A 187 -6.06 -2.73 -4.77
CA ARG A 187 -6.93 -1.56 -4.58
C ARG A 187 -6.10 -0.30 -4.35
N LEU A 188 -5.10 -0.35 -3.46
CA LEU A 188 -4.20 0.77 -3.19
C LEU A 188 -3.51 1.25 -4.47
N ARG A 189 -2.90 0.32 -5.22
CA ARG A 189 -2.23 0.63 -6.49
C ARG A 189 -3.18 1.26 -7.50
N ARG A 190 -4.44 0.83 -7.58
CA ARG A 190 -5.44 1.48 -8.46
C ARG A 190 -5.78 2.91 -8.02
N VAL A 191 -5.88 3.17 -6.72
CA VAL A 191 -6.16 4.51 -6.19
C VAL A 191 -4.95 5.43 -6.38
N CYS A 192 -3.75 4.91 -6.08
CA CYS A 192 -2.49 5.65 -6.12
C CYS A 192 -1.82 5.69 -7.49
N ALA A 193 -2.26 4.87 -8.45
CA ALA A 193 -1.75 4.89 -9.82
C ALA A 193 -1.92 6.28 -10.44
N GLY A 194 -2.90 7.07 -9.98
CA GLY A 194 -3.21 8.36 -10.58
C GLY A 194 -3.70 8.18 -12.01
N LEU A 195 -4.49 9.12 -12.48
CA LEU A 195 -4.98 9.13 -13.85
C LEU A 195 -3.86 9.71 -14.71
N ARG A 196 -2.84 8.89 -14.97
CA ARG A 196 -1.66 9.29 -15.75
C ARG A 196 -2.04 9.53 -17.19
N CYS A 197 -1.32 10.41 -17.87
CA CYS A 197 -1.45 10.60 -19.31
C CYS A 197 -1.37 9.25 -20.05
N GLY A 198 -2.31 8.97 -20.94
CA GLY A 198 -2.44 7.68 -21.61
C GLY A 198 -3.23 6.62 -20.85
N ALA A 199 -3.60 6.83 -19.58
CA ALA A 199 -4.39 5.87 -18.82
C ALA A 199 -5.81 5.75 -19.39
N ALA A 200 -6.29 4.52 -19.54
CA ALA A 200 -7.69 4.24 -19.84
C ALA A 200 -8.53 4.45 -18.58
N VAL A 201 -9.64 5.18 -18.74
CA VAL A 201 -10.49 5.65 -17.65
C VAL A 201 -11.96 5.51 -18.03
N ARG A 202 -12.84 5.36 -17.04
CA ARG A 202 -14.28 5.51 -17.21
C ARG A 202 -14.72 6.81 -16.54
N VAL A 203 -15.43 7.63 -17.29
CA VAL A 203 -15.95 8.92 -16.81
C VAL A 203 -17.16 8.67 -15.92
N GLY A 204 -17.19 9.28 -14.73
CA GLY A 204 -18.29 9.22 -13.77
C GLY A 204 -18.48 10.55 -13.05
N GLY A 205 -19.65 10.75 -12.44
CA GLY A 205 -19.95 11.92 -11.63
C GLY A 205 -20.22 13.23 -12.38
N VAL A 206 -19.90 13.35 -13.68
CA VAL A 206 -19.89 14.61 -14.44
C VAL A 206 -21.26 15.33 -14.44
N ALA A 207 -21.46 16.25 -13.50
CA ALA A 207 -22.73 16.97 -13.34
C ALA A 207 -23.05 17.94 -14.49
N SER A 208 -22.03 18.53 -15.11
CA SER A 208 -22.19 19.49 -16.21
C SER A 208 -22.46 18.84 -17.57
N ARG A 209 -22.11 17.55 -17.73
CA ARG A 209 -22.29 16.73 -18.94
C ARG A 209 -22.60 15.27 -18.57
N PRO A 210 -23.80 14.99 -18.02
CA PRO A 210 -24.16 13.65 -17.53
C PRO A 210 -24.09 12.55 -18.59
N GLU A 211 -24.23 12.90 -19.87
CA GLU A 211 -24.14 12.00 -21.04
C GLU A 211 -22.75 11.38 -21.25
N LEU A 212 -21.73 11.91 -20.56
CA LEU A 212 -20.37 11.35 -20.56
C LEU A 212 -20.18 10.29 -19.48
N ASN A 213 -21.06 10.23 -18.48
CA ASN A 213 -20.97 9.23 -17.42
C ASN A 213 -21.16 7.82 -17.98
N GLY A 214 -20.27 6.90 -17.60
CA GLY A 214 -20.24 5.52 -18.09
C GLY A 214 -19.41 5.32 -19.37
N ARG A 215 -18.95 6.37 -20.05
CA ARG A 215 -18.11 6.26 -21.25
C ARG A 215 -16.63 5.99 -20.90
N ARG A 216 -15.94 5.28 -21.80
CA ARG A 216 -14.49 5.07 -21.75
C ARG A 216 -13.76 6.27 -22.36
N GLY A 217 -12.58 6.56 -21.83
CA GLY A 217 -11.69 7.59 -22.34
C GLY A 217 -10.23 7.31 -22.00
N THR A 218 -9.37 8.21 -22.45
CA THR A 218 -7.93 8.20 -22.21
C THR A 218 -7.51 9.55 -21.65
N VAL A 219 -6.73 9.58 -20.58
CA VAL A 219 -6.16 10.85 -20.09
C VAL A 219 -5.16 11.40 -21.11
N VAL A 220 -5.17 12.70 -21.41
CA VAL A 220 -4.34 13.30 -22.48
C VAL A 220 -3.40 14.42 -22.03
N VAL A 221 -3.58 14.99 -20.82
CA VAL A 221 -2.79 16.09 -20.19
C VAL A 221 -2.82 17.40 -21.02
N GLU A 222 -3.10 18.56 -20.41
CA GLU A 222 -2.09 19.47 -19.85
C GLU A 222 -2.41 19.87 -18.41
N GLU A 223 -1.54 19.50 -17.48
CA GLU A 223 -1.57 19.97 -16.11
C GLU A 223 -1.15 21.45 -16.11
N SER A 224 -2.12 22.35 -16.25
CA SER A 224 -1.87 23.78 -16.03
C SER A 224 -1.46 24.02 -14.56
N GLU A 225 -0.84 25.17 -14.25
CA GLU A 225 -0.55 25.61 -12.87
C GLU A 225 -1.79 25.55 -11.92
N ALA A 226 -3.00 25.41 -12.47
CA ALA A 226 -4.24 25.21 -11.73
C ALA A 226 -4.63 23.73 -11.47
N GLY A 227 -3.77 22.74 -11.73
CA GLY A 227 -3.99 21.33 -11.39
C GLY A 227 -5.24 20.72 -12.04
N ARG A 228 -5.38 20.78 -13.37
CA ARG A 228 -6.53 20.22 -14.11
C ARG A 228 -6.07 19.09 -15.03
N LEU A 229 -6.80 17.96 -15.02
CA LEU A 229 -6.55 16.80 -15.91
C LEU A 229 -7.56 16.79 -17.05
N GLY A 230 -7.07 16.69 -18.30
CA GLY A 230 -7.91 16.50 -19.49
C GLY A 230 -8.09 15.03 -19.86
N VAL A 231 -9.30 14.63 -20.25
CA VAL A 231 -9.66 13.26 -20.69
C VAL A 231 -10.23 13.29 -22.11
N ARG A 232 -9.71 12.47 -23.03
CA ARG A 232 -10.28 12.23 -24.36
C ARG A 232 -11.25 11.06 -24.30
N VAL A 233 -12.54 11.33 -24.46
CA VAL A 233 -13.58 10.30 -24.47
C VAL A 233 -13.65 9.61 -25.84
N GLU A 234 -13.77 8.29 -25.87
CA GLU A 234 -13.88 7.54 -27.13
C GLU A 234 -15.13 7.97 -27.93
N GLY A 235 -14.97 8.22 -29.23
CA GLY A 235 -16.06 8.64 -30.12
C GLY A 235 -16.42 10.14 -30.06
N LEU A 236 -15.64 10.97 -29.38
CA LEU A 236 -15.77 12.43 -29.39
C LEU A 236 -14.43 13.06 -29.79
N GLU A 237 -14.45 13.98 -30.77
CA GLU A 237 -13.21 14.60 -31.28
C GLU A 237 -12.51 15.48 -30.23
N GLU A 238 -13.26 16.21 -29.40
CA GLU A 238 -12.73 16.97 -28.27
C GLU A 238 -13.76 17.05 -27.12
N ALA A 239 -13.51 16.32 -26.03
CA ALA A 239 -14.27 16.49 -24.78
C ALA A 239 -13.30 16.81 -23.64
N SER A 240 -12.74 18.01 -23.62
CA SER A 240 -11.91 18.44 -22.48
C SER A 240 -12.80 18.64 -21.24
N LEU A 241 -12.80 17.61 -20.37
CA LEU A 241 -13.38 17.70 -19.03
C LEU A 241 -12.39 18.44 -18.12
N HIS A 242 -12.86 19.45 -17.40
CA HIS A 242 -12.04 20.31 -16.55
C HIS A 242 -12.51 20.27 -15.09
N ARG A 243 -11.57 20.18 -14.14
CA ARG A 243 -11.80 20.22 -12.68
C ARG A 243 -12.48 21.53 -12.24
N ARG A 244 -13.42 21.44 -11.29
CA ARG A 244 -13.86 22.60 -10.48
C ARG A 244 -13.88 22.17 -9.00
N GLY A 245 -12.88 22.57 -8.22
CA GLY A 245 -12.83 22.33 -6.76
C GLY A 245 -11.74 21.36 -6.28
N GLU A 246 -11.47 21.37 -4.96
CA GLU A 246 -10.39 20.65 -4.24
C GLU A 246 -10.65 19.13 -4.03
N GLU A 247 -11.52 18.50 -4.81
CA GLU A 247 -11.80 17.05 -4.67
C GLU A 247 -10.72 16.19 -5.36
N ALA A 248 -10.43 15.04 -4.76
CA ALA A 248 -9.43 14.09 -5.25
C ALA A 248 -9.81 13.48 -6.62
N PRO A 249 -8.83 13.18 -7.50
CA PRO A 249 -9.08 12.63 -8.85
C PRO A 249 -9.87 11.32 -8.88
N SER A 250 -9.87 10.58 -7.77
CA SER A 250 -10.57 9.30 -7.57
C SER A 250 -12.10 9.40 -7.56
N ALA A 251 -12.68 10.60 -7.48
CA ALA A 251 -14.14 10.76 -7.35
C ALA A 251 -14.91 10.70 -8.69
N TRP A 252 -14.26 10.85 -9.85
CA TRP A 252 -14.95 11.02 -11.16
C TRP A 252 -14.36 10.17 -12.29
N LEU A 253 -13.25 9.48 -12.01
CA LEU A 253 -12.53 8.70 -13.00
C LEU A 253 -12.05 7.41 -12.32
N THR A 254 -12.63 6.29 -12.76
CA THR A 254 -12.22 4.97 -12.31
C THR A 254 -11.44 4.29 -13.42
N HIS A 255 -10.49 3.44 -13.06
CA HIS A 255 -9.99 2.45 -14.02
C HIS A 255 -11.18 1.60 -14.55
N PRO A 256 -11.12 1.14 -15.82
CA PRO A 256 -12.25 0.53 -16.53
C PRO A 256 -12.86 -0.71 -15.88
#